data_AF-A0A4S0QCM6-F1
#
_entry.id   AF-A0A4S0QCM6-F1
#
_cell.length_a   1.000
_cell.length_b   1.000
_cell.length_c   1.000
_cell.angle_alpha   90.00
_cell.angle_beta   90.00
_cell.angle_gamma   90.00
#
_symmetry.space_group_name_H-M   'P 1'
#
loop_
_entity.id
_entity.type
_entity.pdbx_description
1 polymer ?
#
loop_
_entity_poly.entity_id
_entity_poly.type
_entity_poly.pdbx_seq_one_letter_code
_entity_poly.pdbx_strand_id
1 'polypeptide(L)'
;LAARLPEGLNIAAAMADLQEIYAKRGVNLVRVGDAWAFRTAGDLAFLMSRDSVQQRKLSRAALEVLAIIAYHQPVTRAEIEDIRGVETSKGTLDTLLETEWVR
;
A
#
# COMPACT_ATOMS: atom_id res chain seq x y z
N LEU A 1 -18.59 -15.06 20.56
CA LEU A 1 -18.90 -16.30 19.81
C LEU A 1 -19.99 -17.12 20.49
N ALA A 2 -19.85 -17.44 21.78
CA ALA A 2 -20.83 -18.22 22.55
C ALA A 2 -22.27 -17.68 22.50
N ALA A 3 -22.47 -16.36 22.58
CA ALA A 3 -23.80 -15.74 22.50
C ALA A 3 -24.51 -15.86 21.14
N ARG A 4 -23.85 -16.38 20.09
CA ARG A 4 -24.38 -16.53 18.73
C ARG A 4 -24.54 -17.99 18.31
N LEU A 5 -24.30 -18.94 19.22
CA LEU A 5 -24.32 -20.38 18.96
C LEU A 5 -25.39 -21.06 19.82
N PRO A 6 -25.91 -22.22 19.39
CA PRO A 6 -26.86 -23.01 20.18
C PRO A 6 -26.31 -23.35 21.57
N GLU A 7 -27.20 -23.36 22.58
CA GLU A 7 -26.85 -23.78 23.93
C GLU A 7 -26.38 -25.25 23.95
N GLY A 8 -25.34 -25.54 24.76
CA GLY A 8 -24.76 -26.88 24.87
C GLY A 8 -23.74 -27.26 23.79
N LEU A 9 -23.48 -26.39 22.82
CA LEU A 9 -22.45 -26.65 21.81
C LEU A 9 -21.05 -26.61 22.43
N ASN A 10 -20.27 -27.68 22.25
CA ASN A 10 -18.85 -27.67 22.58
C ASN A 10 -18.08 -26.84 21.55
N ILE A 11 -17.93 -25.55 21.82
CA ILE A 11 -17.24 -24.60 20.95
C ILE A 11 -15.80 -25.03 20.70
N ALA A 12 -15.10 -25.58 21.69
CA ALA A 12 -13.71 -26.00 21.53
C ALA A 12 -13.58 -27.13 20.51
N ALA A 13 -14.46 -28.14 20.59
CA ALA A 13 -14.51 -29.23 19.62
C ALA A 13 -14.88 -28.72 18.21
N ALA A 14 -15.94 -27.90 18.10
CA ALA A 14 -16.36 -27.35 16.82
C ALA A 14 -15.27 -26.49 16.15
N MET A 15 -14.49 -25.74 16.93
CA MET A 15 -13.36 -24.97 16.40
C MET A 15 -12.19 -25.86 15.97
N ALA A 16 -11.93 -26.98 16.66
CA ALA A 16 -10.93 -27.95 16.25
C ALA A 16 -11.30 -28.65 14.93
N ASP A 17 -12.56 -29.08 14.80
CA ASP A 17 -13.07 -29.68 13.56
C ASP A 17 -12.96 -28.70 12.39
N LEU A 18 -13.34 -27.43 12.63
CA LEU A 18 -13.24 -26.38 11.62
C LEU A 18 -11.78 -26.11 11.23
N GLN A 19 -10.84 -26.18 12.17
CA GLN A 19 -9.42 -26.06 11.89
C GLN A 19 -8.91 -27.19 10.99
N GLU A 20 -9.33 -28.43 11.22
CA GLU A 20 -8.97 -29.57 10.36
C GLU A 20 -9.54 -29.45 8.94
N ILE A 21 -10.80 -29.04 8.81
CA ILE A 21 -11.46 -28.83 7.50
C ILE A 21 -10.71 -27.80 6.64
N TYR A 22 -10.12 -26.80 7.27
CA TYR A 22 -9.40 -25.72 6.60
C TYR A 22 -7.89 -25.92 6.52
N ALA A 23 -7.33 -26.98 7.14
CA ALA A 23 -5.88 -27.22 7.16
C ALA A 23 -5.25 -27.38 5.76
N LYS A 24 -6.02 -27.91 4.79
CA LYS A 24 -5.58 -28.13 3.40
C LYS A 24 -6.14 -27.11 2.40
N ARG A 25 -6.75 -26.04 2.88
CA ARG A 25 -7.35 -24.99 2.03
C ARG A 25 -6.42 -23.78 1.95
N GLY A 26 -6.65 -22.91 0.96
CA GLY A 26 -5.86 -21.68 0.77
C GLY A 26 -6.02 -20.62 1.87
N VAL A 27 -6.94 -20.86 2.82
CA VAL A 27 -7.02 -20.13 4.10
C VAL A 27 -7.07 -21.14 5.23
N ASN A 28 -6.38 -20.85 6.33
CA ASN A 28 -6.37 -21.67 7.52
C ASN A 28 -7.00 -20.89 8.69
N LEU A 29 -7.75 -21.60 9.52
CA LEU A 29 -8.25 -21.08 10.78
C LEU A 29 -7.13 -21.15 11.82
N VAL A 30 -6.77 -20.01 12.42
CA VAL A 30 -5.72 -19.92 13.43
C VAL A 30 -6.21 -19.22 14.69
N ARG A 31 -5.69 -19.63 15.83
CA ARG A 31 -5.91 -18.96 17.12
C ARG A 31 -4.81 -17.92 17.36
N VAL A 32 -5.20 -16.67 17.58
CA VAL A 32 -4.30 -15.55 17.85
C VAL A 32 -4.71 -14.94 19.18
N GLY A 33 -3.94 -15.24 20.23
CA GLY A 33 -4.34 -14.93 21.61
C GLY A 33 -5.69 -15.56 21.95
N ASP A 34 -6.64 -14.71 22.36
CA ASP A 34 -8.00 -15.13 22.72
C ASP A 34 -9.01 -15.09 21.55
N ALA A 35 -8.53 -14.78 20.35
CA ALA A 35 -9.36 -14.67 19.16
C ALA A 35 -9.04 -15.75 18.12
N TRP A 36 -9.98 -15.97 17.20
CA TRP A 36 -9.83 -16.83 16.05
C TRP A 36 -9.92 -16.01 14.77
N ALA A 37 -9.07 -16.30 13.80
CA ALA A 37 -9.04 -15.60 12.53
C ALA A 37 -8.71 -16.57 11.38
N PHE A 38 -9.30 -16.33 10.22
CA PHE A 38 -8.80 -16.92 8.97
C PHE A 38 -7.58 -16.13 8.48
N ARG A 39 -6.54 -16.85 8.08
CA ARG A 39 -5.32 -16.30 7.46
C ARG A 39 -5.02 -17.06 6.18
N THR A 40 -4.34 -16.41 5.23
CA THR A 40 -3.83 -17.09 4.03
C THR A 40 -2.93 -18.26 4.43
N ALA A 41 -3.07 -19.38 3.73
CA ALA A 41 -2.23 -20.54 3.97
C ALA A 41 -0.77 -20.22 3.67
N GLY A 42 0.14 -20.74 4.51
CA GLY A 42 1.57 -20.37 4.47
C GLY A 42 2.27 -20.80 3.18
N ASP A 43 1.80 -21.87 2.55
CA ASP A 43 2.24 -22.37 1.25
C ASP A 43 1.89 -21.40 0.10
N LEU A 44 0.92 -20.51 0.28
CA LEU A 44 0.53 -19.48 -0.70
C LEU A 44 1.21 -18.13 -0.45
N ALA A 45 2.10 -18.02 0.55
CA ALA A 45 2.78 -16.76 0.88
C ALA A 45 3.50 -16.13 -0.32
N PHE A 46 4.08 -16.95 -1.20
CA PHE A 46 4.78 -16.51 -2.41
C PHE A 46 3.87 -15.81 -3.44
N LEU A 47 2.56 -16.10 -3.46
CA LEU A 47 1.60 -15.40 -4.32
C LEU A 47 1.18 -14.05 -3.76
N MET A 48 1.37 -13.83 -2.45
CA MET A 48 0.99 -12.60 -1.76
C MET A 48 2.08 -11.53 -1.80
N SER A 49 3.33 -11.92 -2.11
CA SER A 49 4.38 -10.95 -2.44
C SER A 49 4.15 -10.42 -3.85
N ARG A 50 3.48 -9.28 -3.95
CA ARG A 50 3.61 -8.43 -5.14
C ARG A 50 4.95 -7.73 -5.02
N ASP A 51 5.84 -7.97 -5.99
CA ASP A 51 6.97 -7.09 -6.24
C ASP A 51 6.42 -5.74 -6.73
N SER A 52 5.93 -4.93 -5.79
CA SER A 52 5.66 -3.54 -6.10
C SER A 52 7.01 -2.84 -6.10
N VAL A 53 7.47 -2.42 -7.28
CA VAL A 53 8.51 -1.41 -7.37
C VAL A 53 7.97 -0.20 -6.61
N GLN A 54 8.53 0.07 -5.44
CA GLN A 54 8.12 1.21 -4.65
C GLN A 54 8.50 2.46 -5.44
N GLN A 55 7.51 3.07 -6.09
CA GLN A 55 7.74 4.31 -6.80
C GLN A 55 8.20 5.35 -5.79
N ARG A 56 9.40 5.90 -6.01
CA ARG A 56 9.92 6.98 -5.18
C ARG A 56 8.95 8.14 -5.29
N LYS A 57 8.40 8.54 -4.15
CA LYS A 57 7.53 9.72 -4.09
C LYS A 57 8.35 10.94 -4.50
N LEU A 58 7.75 11.83 -5.30
CA LEU A 58 8.33 13.14 -5.56
C LEU A 58 8.53 13.89 -4.25
N SER A 59 9.64 14.61 -4.14
CA SER A 59 9.87 15.51 -3.02
C SER A 59 8.84 16.64 -3.05
N ARG A 60 8.65 17.32 -1.92
CA ARG A 60 7.76 18.50 -1.85
C ARG A 60 8.17 19.56 -2.88
N ALA A 61 9.47 19.82 -3.02
CA ALA A 61 9.98 20.78 -4.00
C ALA A 61 9.66 20.36 -5.44
N ALA A 62 9.78 19.07 -5.77
CA ALA A 62 9.40 18.56 -7.09
C ALA A 62 7.90 18.68 -7.37
N LEU A 63 7.07 18.45 -6.36
CA LEU A 63 5.61 18.59 -6.45
C LEU A 63 5.20 20.06 -6.65
N GLU A 64 5.86 21.01 -5.97
CA GLU A 64 5.64 22.44 -6.17
C GLU A 64 6.01 22.87 -7.60
N VAL A 65 7.18 22.47 -8.10
CA VAL A 65 7.60 22.77 -9.47
C VAL A 65 6.64 22.16 -10.49
N LEU A 66 6.24 20.90 -10.31
CA LEU A 66 5.28 20.23 -11.18
C LEU A 66 3.93 20.95 -11.21
N ALA A 67 3.43 21.39 -10.06
CA ALA A 67 2.18 22.14 -9.98
C ALA A 67 2.26 23.47 -10.75
N ILE A 68 3.35 24.23 -10.60
CA ILE A 68 3.54 25.48 -11.34
C ILE A 68 3.53 25.21 -12.85
N ILE A 69 4.28 24.21 -13.32
CA ILE A 69 4.32 23.85 -14.75
C ILE A 69 2.92 23.46 -15.24
N ALA A 70 2.20 22.63 -14.51
CA ALA A 70 0.87 22.16 -14.90
C ALA A 70 -0.16 23.29 -15.08
N TYR A 71 -0.09 24.32 -14.23
CA TYR A 71 -1.05 25.44 -14.24
C TYR A 71 -0.59 26.66 -15.05
N HIS A 72 0.72 26.82 -15.29
CA HIS A 72 1.29 28.01 -15.93
C HIS A 72 2.00 27.73 -17.27
N GLN A 73 1.98 26.51 -17.80
CA GLN A 73 2.57 26.25 -19.11
C GLN A 73 1.91 27.10 -20.23
N PRO A 74 2.71 27.65 -21.16
CA PRO A 74 4.17 27.55 -21.26
C PRO A 74 4.88 28.46 -20.22
N VAL A 75 5.85 27.91 -19.48
CA VAL A 75 6.58 28.62 -18.41
C VAL A 75 8.06 28.30 -18.47
N THR A 76 8.91 29.27 -18.19
CA THR A 76 10.37 29.15 -18.14
C THR A 76 10.86 28.85 -16.73
N ARG A 77 12.10 28.34 -16.60
CA ARG A 77 12.73 28.13 -15.29
C ARG A 77 12.77 29.40 -14.44
N ALA A 78 13.09 30.54 -15.05
CA ALA A 78 13.17 31.81 -14.33
C ALA A 78 11.79 32.21 -13.76
N GLU A 79 10.72 32.02 -14.52
CA GLU A 79 9.34 32.29 -14.05
C GLU A 79 8.91 31.30 -12.95
N ILE A 80 9.32 30.03 -13.02
CA ILE A 80 9.08 29.06 -11.93
C ILE A 80 9.78 29.52 -10.65
N GLU A 81 11.03 29.95 -10.75
CA GLU A 81 11.82 30.42 -9.60
C GLU A 81 11.24 31.72 -9.01
N ASP A 82 10.75 32.62 -9.86
CA ASP A 82 10.04 33.84 -9.45
C ASP A 82 8.76 33.52 -8.66
N ILE A 83 7.92 32.61 -9.17
CA ILE A 83 6.69 32.17 -8.49
C ILE A 83 7.00 31.47 -7.15
N ARG A 84 8.08 30.68 -7.08
CA ARG A 84 8.48 29.98 -5.84
C ARG A 84 9.17 30.89 -4.84
N GLY A 85 9.74 32.01 -5.28
CA GLY A 85 10.56 32.90 -4.46
C GLY A 85 11.89 32.28 -4.00
N VAL A 86 12.30 31.15 -4.56
CA VAL A 86 13.56 30.44 -4.26
C VAL A 86 14.11 29.78 -5.52
N GLU A 87 15.43 29.66 -5.59
CA GLU A 87 16.08 28.93 -6.68
C GLU A 87 15.60 27.46 -6.73
N THR A 88 15.39 26.96 -7.94
CA THR A 88 15.04 25.56 -8.15
C THR A 88 16.33 24.76 -8.32
N SER A 89 16.51 23.72 -7.51
CA SER A 89 17.69 22.86 -7.66
C SER A 89 17.67 22.18 -9.03
N LYS A 90 18.83 22.11 -9.70
CA LYS A 90 18.96 21.49 -11.04
C LYS A 90 18.30 20.11 -11.09
N GLY A 91 18.58 19.28 -10.07
CA GLY A 91 18.05 17.92 -9.99
C GLY A 91 16.53 17.81 -9.90
N THR A 92 15.80 18.87 -9.52
CA THR A 92 14.34 18.82 -9.45
C THR A 92 13.69 18.78 -10.83
N LEU A 93 14.14 19.66 -11.75
CA LEU A 93 13.67 19.66 -13.13
C LEU A 93 14.15 18.41 -13.87
N ASP A 94 15.41 18.00 -13.66
CA ASP A 94 15.96 16.79 -14.25
C ASP A 94 15.13 15.55 -13.85
N THR A 95 14.77 15.42 -12.57
CA THR A 95 13.91 14.32 -12.10
C THR A 95 12.54 14.33 -12.77
N LEU A 96 11.92 15.50 -12.97
CA LEU A 96 10.60 15.61 -13.61
C LEU A 96 10.65 15.28 -15.11
N LEU A 97 11.76 15.60 -15.78
CA LEU A 97 12.02 15.23 -17.17
C LEU A 97 12.29 13.73 -17.32
N GLU A 98 13.15 13.16 -16.47
CA GLU A 98 13.49 11.72 -16.45
C GLU A 98 12.27 10.84 -16.16
N THR A 99 11.32 11.34 -15.37
CA THR A 99 10.07 10.64 -15.05
C THR A 99 8.95 10.91 -16.06
N GLU A 100 9.21 11.68 -17.12
CA GLU A 100 8.27 12.05 -18.19
C GLU A 100 7.01 12.83 -17.72
N TRP A 101 7.08 13.50 -16.56
CA TRP A 101 5.97 14.35 -16.07
C TRP A 101 5.96 15.73 -16.75
N VAL A 102 7.10 16.16 -17.27
CA VAL A 102 7.32 17.45 -17.94
C VAL A 102 8.07 17.21 -19.25
N ARG A 103 7.85 18.06 -20.26
CA ARG A 103 8.48 17.99 -21.59
C ARG A 103 8.90 19.37 -22.07
#